data_AF-A0A1F8P1F9-F1
#
_entry.id   AF-A0A1F8P1F9-F1
#
_cell.length_a   1.000
_cell.length_b   1.000
_cell.length_c   1.000
_cell.angle_alpha   90.00
_cell.angle_beta   90.00
_cell.angle_gamma   90.00
#
_symmetry.space_group_name_H-M   'P 1'
#
loop_
_entity.id
_entity.type
_entity.pdbx_description
1 polymer ?
#
loop_
_entity_poly.entity_id
_entity_poly.type
_entity_poly.pdbx_seq_one_letter_code
_entity_poly.pdbx_strand_id
1 'polypeptide(L)'
;MLVIERVKAKVNKVAYLGLLLLLPVLLFEGCSSLSGESPAASPVPVFPTSGPVTPATTTLPETTNRVDLAYFHPKRRCALCLNIEVQTKSFLDKNYKDQLASGKLTFTSYELEDKNNSVIVKKYGALSSQLFINTIVVGKENIQHLEKVWLPEVYDDSTAFSDYLSSVISKSLEAIK
;
A
#
# COMPACT_ATOMS: atom_id res chain seq x y z
N MET A 1 -16.22 -22.12 37.31
CA MET A 1 -17.67 -22.33 37.17
C MET A 1 -18.33 -20.95 37.25
N LEU A 2 -19.26 -20.66 36.32
CA LEU A 2 -19.98 -19.38 36.03
C LEU A 2 -19.24 -18.46 35.04
N VAL A 3 -19.40 -18.61 33.72
CA VAL A 3 -20.58 -18.36 32.84
C VAL A 3 -20.85 -16.85 32.72
N ILE A 4 -20.27 -16.21 31.70
CA ILE A 4 -20.94 -15.64 30.51
C ILE A 4 -21.95 -14.55 30.86
N GLU A 5 -21.61 -13.29 30.57
CA GLU A 5 -22.60 -12.35 30.03
C GLU A 5 -22.06 -11.68 28.76
N ARG A 6 -22.76 -12.00 27.67
CA ARG A 6 -22.67 -11.34 26.37
C ARG A 6 -23.60 -10.14 26.42
N VAL A 7 -23.11 -8.95 26.10
CA VAL A 7 -23.97 -7.85 25.63
C VAL A 7 -23.42 -7.34 24.30
N LYS A 8 -23.74 -8.05 23.21
CA LYS A 8 -23.72 -7.48 21.87
C LYS A 8 -24.99 -6.66 21.72
N ALA A 9 -24.90 -5.34 21.90
CA ALA A 9 -25.97 -4.43 21.53
C ALA A 9 -25.98 -4.26 20.01
N LYS A 10 -27.03 -4.78 19.39
CA LYS A 10 -27.36 -4.70 17.97
C LYS A 10 -28.17 -3.42 17.76
N VAL A 11 -27.57 -2.35 17.23
CA VAL A 11 -28.31 -1.15 16.87
C VAL A 11 -28.98 -1.38 15.52
N ASN A 12 -30.30 -1.47 15.56
CA ASN A 12 -31.17 -1.78 14.43
C ASN A 12 -31.38 -0.55 13.51
N LYS A 13 -31.26 -0.81 12.21
CA LYS A 13 -31.76 0.01 11.11
C LYS A 13 -33.29 0.03 11.12
N VAL A 14 -33.94 1.16 11.37
CA VAL A 14 -35.35 1.40 11.01
C VAL A 14 -35.56 2.91 10.76
N ALA A 15 -36.40 3.21 9.77
CA ALA A 15 -37.06 4.50 9.48
C ALA A 15 -36.33 5.49 8.56
N TYR A 16 -36.15 5.11 7.28
CA TYR A 16 -36.30 6.08 6.19
C TYR A 16 -37.60 5.77 5.46
N LEU A 17 -38.68 6.40 5.91
CA LEU A 17 -39.98 6.36 5.26
C LEU A 17 -40.41 7.80 4.95
N GLY A 18 -40.36 8.15 3.67
CA GLY A 18 -41.23 9.12 3.01
C GLY A 18 -41.21 10.58 3.50
N LEU A 19 -40.50 11.44 2.78
CA LEU A 19 -41.12 12.71 2.39
C LEU A 19 -40.66 13.13 0.99
N LEU A 20 -41.64 13.07 0.10
CA LEU A 20 -41.64 13.41 -1.30
C LEU A 20 -42.04 14.89 -1.44
N LEU A 21 -41.16 15.76 -1.95
CA LEU A 21 -41.53 17.12 -2.40
C LEU A 21 -40.72 17.54 -3.63
N LEU A 22 -41.35 17.31 -4.79
CA LEU A 22 -41.54 18.22 -5.93
C LEU A 22 -40.35 19.01 -6.54
N LEU A 23 -40.14 18.70 -7.84
CA LEU A 23 -39.34 19.36 -8.89
C LEU A 23 -39.52 20.88 -9.01
N PRO A 24 -38.54 21.59 -9.62
CA PRO A 24 -38.78 21.92 -11.03
C PRO A 24 -37.60 21.62 -11.97
N VAL A 25 -37.99 21.05 -13.10
CA VAL A 25 -37.28 20.97 -14.37
C VAL A 25 -36.88 22.39 -14.80
N LEU A 26 -35.58 22.63 -14.99
CA LEU A 26 -35.10 23.74 -15.79
C LEU A 26 -34.52 23.18 -17.09
N LEU A 27 -35.38 23.22 -18.11
CA LEU A 27 -35.02 23.25 -19.51
C LEU A 27 -34.16 24.49 -19.76
N PHE A 28 -32.90 24.29 -20.12
CA PHE A 28 -32.14 25.29 -20.88
C PHE A 28 -31.84 24.69 -22.25
N GLU A 29 -32.75 24.96 -23.18
CA GLU A 29 -32.41 25.00 -24.59
C GLU A 29 -31.59 26.27 -24.82
N GLY A 30 -30.36 26.09 -25.26
CA GLY A 30 -29.47 27.17 -25.69
C GLY A 30 -28.64 26.68 -26.86
N CYS A 31 -29.24 26.67 -28.04
CA CYS A 31 -28.55 26.45 -29.31
C CYS A 31 -27.77 27.72 -29.68
N SER A 32 -26.47 27.60 -29.96
CA SER A 32 -25.77 28.42 -30.94
C SER A 32 -24.44 27.77 -31.31
N SER A 33 -24.41 27.22 -32.52
CA SER A 33 -23.21 26.85 -33.25
C SER A 33 -22.45 28.12 -33.62
N LEU A 34 -21.16 28.20 -33.31
CA LEU A 34 -20.22 29.05 -34.03
C LEU A 34 -18.93 28.28 -34.29
N SER A 35 -18.72 28.02 -35.57
CA SER A 35 -17.45 27.62 -36.18
C SER A 35 -16.35 28.60 -35.79
N GLY A 36 -15.16 28.07 -35.51
CA GLY A 36 -13.98 28.87 -35.21
C GLY A 36 -12.72 28.02 -35.34
N GLU A 37 -12.24 27.95 -36.58
CA GLU A 37 -10.89 27.63 -37.06
C GLU A 37 -9.79 27.32 -36.02
N SER A 38 -9.07 26.22 -36.29
CA SER A 38 -7.70 25.98 -35.83
C SER A 38 -6.80 27.18 -36.15
N PRO A 39 -5.80 27.49 -35.31
CA PRO A 39 -4.46 27.12 -35.75
C PRO A 39 -3.48 26.71 -34.64
N ALA A 40 -2.51 25.93 -35.12
CA ALA A 40 -1.09 25.92 -34.73
C ALA A 40 -0.74 25.24 -33.39
N ALA A 41 -0.27 24.00 -33.57
CA ALA A 41 0.69 23.34 -32.71
C ALA A 41 1.82 24.30 -32.30
N SER A 42 1.95 24.52 -30.99
CA SER A 42 3.19 25.02 -30.41
C SER A 42 4.17 23.85 -30.25
N PRO A 43 5.47 24.06 -30.50
CA PRO A 43 6.46 22.99 -30.57
C PRO A 43 6.70 22.36 -29.19
N VAL A 44 6.63 21.04 -29.15
CA VAL A 44 7.09 20.22 -28.03
C VAL A 44 8.60 20.44 -27.84
N PRO A 45 9.10 20.84 -26.66
CA PRO A 45 10.53 20.87 -26.42
C PRO A 45 11.07 19.44 -26.43
N VAL A 46 11.87 19.13 -27.45
CA VAL A 46 12.67 17.90 -27.54
C VAL A 46 13.78 18.01 -26.50
N PHE A 47 13.65 17.30 -25.39
CA PHE A 47 14.74 17.14 -24.44
C PHE A 47 15.78 16.16 -25.03
N PRO A 48 17.07 16.52 -25.04
CA PRO A 48 18.12 15.66 -25.57
C PRO A 48 18.28 14.40 -24.71
N THR A 49 18.33 13.27 -25.41
CA THR A 49 18.79 11.97 -24.92
C THR A 49 20.23 12.09 -24.41
N SER A 50 20.41 11.92 -23.10
CA SER A 50 21.72 11.75 -22.47
C SER A 50 21.78 10.44 -21.71
N GLY A 51 22.45 9.46 -22.32
CA GLY A 51 23.27 8.45 -21.65
C GLY A 51 22.59 7.15 -21.20
N PRO A 52 23.20 5.98 -21.45
CA PRO A 52 22.92 4.78 -20.67
C PRO A 52 23.48 4.99 -19.26
N VAL A 53 22.60 5.28 -18.30
CA VAL A 53 22.94 5.21 -16.88
C VAL A 53 22.77 3.76 -16.48
N THR A 54 23.88 3.03 -16.36
CA THR A 54 23.93 1.71 -15.77
C THR A 54 23.36 1.78 -14.36
N PRO A 55 22.21 1.14 -14.06
CA PRO A 55 21.79 0.98 -12.68
C PRO A 55 22.79 0.04 -12.02
N ALA A 56 23.51 0.54 -11.03
CA ALA A 56 24.23 -0.32 -10.09
C ALA A 56 23.17 -1.16 -9.37
N THR A 57 22.90 -2.33 -9.93
CA THR A 57 22.09 -3.36 -9.30
C THR A 57 22.95 -3.89 -8.18
N THR A 58 22.63 -3.52 -6.94
CA THR A 58 23.11 -4.24 -5.77
C THR A 58 22.44 -5.61 -5.80
N THR A 59 23.00 -6.51 -6.59
CA THR A 59 22.64 -7.92 -6.64
C THR A 59 23.09 -8.56 -5.33
N LEU A 60 22.20 -8.59 -4.35
CA LEU A 60 22.33 -9.47 -3.20
C LEU A 60 22.27 -10.92 -3.73
N PRO A 61 23.13 -11.84 -3.26
CA PRO A 61 23.20 -13.19 -3.81
C PRO A 61 21.82 -13.86 -3.81
N GLU A 62 21.39 -14.30 -4.99
CA GLU A 62 20.10 -14.96 -5.32
C GLU A 62 19.83 -16.25 -4.50
N THR A 63 20.74 -16.63 -3.61
CA THR A 63 20.74 -17.93 -2.90
C THR A 63 20.47 -17.84 -1.40
N THR A 64 20.30 -16.64 -0.84
CA THR A 64 20.07 -16.49 0.61
C THR A 64 18.59 -16.41 0.93
N ASN A 65 18.09 -17.34 1.76
CA ASN A 65 16.71 -17.28 2.25
C ASN A 65 16.51 -16.05 3.14
N ARG A 66 15.44 -15.29 2.91
CA ARG A 66 15.13 -14.08 3.67
C ARG A 66 13.65 -13.73 3.57
N VAL A 67 13.23 -12.79 4.41
CA VAL A 67 11.90 -12.19 4.38
C VAL A 67 12.05 -10.69 4.10
N ASP A 68 11.39 -10.19 3.06
CA ASP A 68 11.39 -8.78 2.69
C ASP A 68 10.01 -8.17 2.96
N LEU A 69 9.91 -7.20 3.87
CA LEU A 69 8.74 -6.32 3.95
C LEU A 69 8.94 -5.12 3.04
N ALA A 70 8.00 -4.91 2.13
CA ALA A 70 8.04 -3.80 1.18
C ALA A 70 6.79 -2.94 1.36
N TYR A 71 7.00 -1.69 1.77
CA TYR A 71 5.96 -0.68 1.82
C TYR A 71 6.03 0.17 0.56
N PHE A 72 4.95 0.21 -0.21
CA PHE A 72 4.82 1.07 -1.37
C PHE A 72 3.91 2.24 -1.04
N HIS A 73 4.22 3.42 -1.56
CA HIS A 73 3.38 4.59 -1.36
C HIS A 73 3.44 5.56 -2.56
N PRO A 74 2.35 6.26 -2.89
CA PRO A 74 2.43 7.39 -3.80
C PRO A 74 3.19 8.55 -3.16
N LYS A 75 3.62 9.53 -3.98
CA LYS A 75 4.28 10.75 -3.50
C LYS A 75 3.43 11.55 -2.52
N ARG A 76 2.11 11.57 -2.72
CA ARG A 76 1.14 12.23 -1.84
C ARG A 76 0.57 11.22 -0.85
N ARG A 77 0.94 11.34 0.42
CA ARG A 77 0.55 10.40 1.47
C ARG A 77 -0.52 10.96 2.40
N CYS A 78 -1.50 10.13 2.71
CA CYS A 78 -2.52 10.41 3.71
C CYS A 78 -1.97 10.20 5.14
N ALA A 79 -2.64 10.75 6.17
CA ALA A 79 -2.20 10.60 7.56
C ALA A 79 -2.14 9.13 8.02
N LEU A 80 -3.15 8.32 7.66
CA LEU A 80 -3.17 6.89 7.94
C LEU A 80 -2.00 6.15 7.26
N CYS A 81 -1.72 6.50 6.01
CA CYS A 81 -0.62 5.96 5.22
C CYS A 81 0.74 6.18 5.91
N LEU A 82 0.95 7.40 6.42
CA LEU A 82 2.15 7.74 7.20
C LEU A 82 2.19 6.99 8.52
N ASN A 83 1.06 6.89 9.22
CA ASN A 83 0.97 6.21 10.50
C ASN A 83 1.32 4.72 10.38
N ILE A 84 0.77 4.02 9.38
CA ILE A 84 1.05 2.60 9.16
C ILE A 84 2.54 2.36 8.84
N GLU A 85 3.16 3.23 8.05
CA GLU A 85 4.61 3.14 7.77
C GLU A 85 5.44 3.29 9.05
N VAL A 86 5.13 4.33 9.86
CA VAL A 86 5.83 4.59 11.12
C VAL A 86 5.61 3.46 12.12
N GLN A 87 4.36 3.01 12.30
CA GLN A 87 4.03 1.89 13.19
C GLN A 87 4.74 0.61 12.76
N THR A 88 4.77 0.29 11.46
CA THR A 88 5.49 -0.87 10.93
C THR A 88 6.98 -0.77 11.27
N LYS A 89 7.62 0.36 10.99
CA LYS A 89 9.03 0.56 11.27
C LYS A 89 9.34 0.43 12.77
N SER A 90 8.58 1.11 13.62
CA SER A 90 8.76 1.04 15.09
C SER A 90 8.54 -0.37 15.63
N PHE A 91 7.56 -1.10 15.09
CA PHE A 91 7.32 -2.50 15.46
C PHE A 91 8.51 -3.39 15.09
N LEU A 92 9.07 -3.23 13.89
CA LEU A 92 10.22 -4.00 13.43
C LEU A 92 11.49 -3.69 14.24
N ASP A 93 11.78 -2.41 14.46
CA ASP A 93 12.94 -1.97 15.25
C ASP A 93 12.91 -2.50 16.68
N LYS A 94 11.71 -2.64 17.26
CA LYS A 94 11.51 -3.15 18.63
C LYS A 94 11.62 -4.68 18.71
N ASN A 95 11.02 -5.41 17.77
CA ASN A 95 10.77 -6.85 17.93
C ASN A 95 11.65 -7.74 17.04
N TYR A 96 12.27 -7.20 16.00
CA TYR A 96 13.02 -7.97 15.00
C TYR A 96 14.42 -7.42 14.73
N LYS A 97 15.01 -6.73 15.71
CA LYS A 97 16.32 -6.07 15.59
C LYS A 97 17.42 -7.02 15.10
N ASP A 98 17.46 -8.25 15.60
CA ASP A 98 18.50 -9.23 15.22
C ASP A 98 18.31 -9.74 13.79
N GLN A 99 17.06 -9.93 13.35
CA GLN A 99 16.74 -10.35 11.99
C GLN A 99 17.02 -9.23 10.99
N LEU A 100 16.75 -7.98 11.37
CA LEU A 100 17.13 -6.80 10.60
C LEU A 100 18.66 -6.68 10.50
N ALA A 101 19.38 -6.82 11.62
CA ALA A 101 20.84 -6.72 11.64
C ALA A 101 21.54 -7.83 10.84
N SER A 102 20.96 -9.03 10.80
CA SER A 102 21.47 -10.16 10.02
C SER A 102 21.04 -10.16 8.55
N GLY A 103 20.12 -9.29 8.14
CA GLY A 103 19.53 -9.27 6.80
C GLY A 103 18.56 -10.43 6.52
N LYS A 104 18.20 -11.23 7.54
CA LYS A 104 17.16 -12.27 7.44
C LYS A 104 15.77 -11.67 7.27
N LEU A 105 15.57 -10.46 7.81
CA LEU A 105 14.39 -9.64 7.62
C LEU A 105 14.84 -8.28 7.06
N THR A 106 14.16 -7.78 6.04
CA THR A 106 14.38 -6.41 5.53
C THR A 106 13.09 -5.62 5.56
N PHE A 107 13.21 -4.29 5.64
CA PHE A 107 12.10 -3.37 5.47
C PHE A 107 12.52 -2.24 4.53
N THR A 108 11.75 -2.00 3.47
CA THR A 108 12.04 -0.91 2.54
C THR A 108 10.75 -0.21 2.12
N SER A 109 10.82 1.12 2.08
CA SER A 109 9.75 2.01 1.64
C SER A 109 10.06 2.49 0.23
N TYR A 110 9.11 2.35 -0.71
CA TYR A 110 9.27 2.64 -2.12
C TYR A 110 8.21 3.66 -2.58
N GLU A 111 8.67 4.78 -3.13
CA GLU A 111 7.79 5.72 -3.85
C GLU A 111 7.42 5.13 -5.22
N LEU A 112 6.12 5.11 -5.54
CA LEU A 112 5.59 4.53 -6.78
C LEU A 112 6.05 5.29 -8.03
N GLU A 113 6.16 6.62 -7.93
CA GLU A 113 6.51 7.52 -9.04
C GLU A 113 8.02 7.65 -9.27
N ASP A 114 8.86 7.07 -8.40
CA ASP A 114 10.30 7.03 -8.61
C ASP A 114 10.65 6.01 -9.70
N LYS A 115 11.30 6.50 -10.77
CA LYS A 115 11.72 5.66 -11.91
C LYS A 115 12.67 4.55 -11.51
N ASN A 116 13.50 4.77 -10.48
CA ASN A 116 14.42 3.77 -9.96
C ASN A 116 13.66 2.59 -9.30
N ASN A 117 12.42 2.80 -8.88
CA ASN A 117 11.57 1.78 -8.28
C ASN A 117 10.68 1.05 -9.30
N SER A 118 10.70 1.41 -10.58
CA SER A 118 9.78 0.86 -11.59
C SER A 118 9.77 -0.67 -11.67
N VAL A 119 10.94 -1.31 -11.59
CA VAL A 119 11.06 -2.77 -11.62
C VAL A 119 10.45 -3.41 -10.37
N ILE A 120 10.73 -2.86 -9.18
CA ILE A 120 10.22 -3.41 -7.92
C ILE A 120 8.71 -3.16 -7.76
N VAL A 121 8.22 -1.99 -8.15
CA VAL A 121 6.78 -1.65 -8.16
C VAL A 121 6.02 -2.63 -9.05
N LYS A 122 6.52 -2.88 -10.27
CA LYS A 122 5.90 -3.84 -11.19
C LYS A 122 5.95 -5.27 -10.65
N LYS A 123 7.06 -5.69 -10.05
CA LYS A 123 7.22 -7.02 -9.45
C LYS A 123 6.19 -7.30 -8.35
N TYR A 124 5.93 -6.33 -7.49
CA TYR A 124 4.94 -6.45 -6.42
C TYR A 124 3.51 -6.16 -6.88
N GLY A 125 3.33 -5.61 -8.09
CA GLY A 125 2.02 -5.17 -8.58
C GLY A 125 1.44 -4.04 -7.73
N ALA A 126 2.29 -3.19 -7.16
CA ALA A 126 1.86 -2.16 -6.23
C ALA A 126 1.16 -1.00 -6.98
N LEU A 127 -0.04 -0.63 -6.52
CA LEU A 127 -0.89 0.38 -7.18
C LEU A 127 -1.12 1.63 -6.31
N SER A 128 -0.95 1.52 -4.99
CA SER A 128 -1.23 2.58 -4.02
C SER A 128 -0.38 2.36 -2.76
N SER A 129 -0.74 3.01 -1.65
CA SER A 129 -0.20 2.66 -0.33
C SER A 129 -0.52 1.19 -0.01
N GLN A 130 0.50 0.34 0.00
CA GLN A 130 0.35 -1.11 0.19
C GLN A 130 1.56 -1.67 0.92
N LEU A 131 1.32 -2.59 1.87
CA LEU A 131 2.38 -3.29 2.59
C LEU A 131 2.40 -4.75 2.14
N PHE A 132 3.55 -5.24 1.73
CA PHE A 132 3.74 -6.61 1.30
C PHE A 132 4.77 -7.32 2.18
N ILE A 133 4.62 -8.64 2.28
CA ILE A 133 5.65 -9.56 2.74
C ILE A 133 6.06 -10.45 1.58
N ASN A 134 7.36 -10.62 1.38
CA ASN A 134 7.93 -11.52 0.39
C ASN A 134 8.83 -12.54 1.10
N THR A 135 8.43 -13.80 1.08
CA THR A 135 9.22 -14.90 1.64
C THR A 135 10.04 -15.53 0.54
N ILE A 136 11.37 -15.52 0.69
CA ILE A 136 12.30 -15.96 -0.34
C ILE A 136 13.02 -17.21 0.14
N VAL A 137 12.83 -18.32 -0.57
CA VAL A 137 13.46 -19.62 -0.26
C VAL A 137 14.14 -20.14 -1.52
N VAL A 138 15.47 -20.21 -1.53
CA VAL A 138 16.28 -20.70 -2.66
C VAL A 138 15.86 -20.02 -3.98
N GLY A 139 15.79 -18.69 -3.98
CA GLY A 139 15.40 -17.88 -5.13
C GLY A 139 13.90 -17.87 -5.47
N LYS A 140 13.08 -18.70 -4.81
CA LYS A 140 11.62 -18.70 -5.01
C LYS A 140 10.95 -17.68 -4.09
N GLU A 141 10.18 -16.79 -4.70
CA GLU A 141 9.49 -15.71 -4.01
C GLU A 141 8.02 -16.04 -3.76
N ASN A 142 7.53 -15.63 -2.61
CA ASN A 142 6.11 -15.71 -2.24
C ASN A 142 5.66 -14.36 -1.70
N ILE A 143 5.17 -13.52 -2.61
CA ILE A 143 4.72 -12.15 -2.32
C ILE A 143 3.24 -12.18 -1.91
N GLN A 144 2.94 -11.60 -0.75
CA GLN A 144 1.59 -11.48 -0.21
C GLN A 144 1.31 -10.04 0.19
N HIS A 145 0.15 -9.53 -0.21
CA HIS A 145 -0.36 -8.23 0.24
C HIS A 145 -0.94 -8.36 1.66
N LEU A 146 -0.48 -7.53 2.58
CA LEU A 146 -0.92 -7.54 3.98
C LEU A 146 -2.16 -6.67 4.18
N GLU A 147 -3.28 -7.02 3.54
CA GLU A 147 -4.51 -6.20 3.50
C GLU A 147 -5.06 -5.85 4.88
N LYS A 148 -4.85 -6.73 5.87
CA LYS A 148 -5.42 -6.53 7.21
C LYS A 148 -4.84 -5.34 7.95
N VAL A 149 -3.63 -4.85 7.59
CA VAL A 149 -3.11 -3.62 8.23
C VAL A 149 -3.98 -2.40 7.96
N TRP A 150 -4.83 -2.44 6.93
CA TRP A 150 -5.71 -1.34 6.55
C TRP A 150 -7.10 -1.43 7.18
N LEU A 151 -7.35 -2.44 8.03
CA LEU A 151 -8.62 -2.58 8.74
C LEU A 151 -8.61 -1.73 10.02
N PRO A 152 -9.70 -0.99 10.34
CA PRO A 152 -9.78 -0.16 11.54
C PRO A 152 -9.46 -0.92 12.83
N GLU A 153 -9.96 -2.14 12.96
CA GLU A 153 -9.70 -3.02 14.11
C GLU A 153 -8.22 -3.42 14.26
N VAL A 154 -7.39 -3.18 13.24
CA VAL A 154 -5.95 -3.46 13.25
C VAL A 154 -5.14 -2.17 13.41
N TYR A 155 -5.36 -1.12 12.60
CA TYR A 155 -4.50 0.06 12.65
C TYR A 155 -4.79 1.01 13.83
N ASP A 156 -6.00 0.98 14.40
CA ASP A 156 -6.36 1.81 15.56
C ASP A 156 -5.95 1.17 16.90
N ASP A 157 -5.55 -0.11 16.90
CA ASP A 157 -5.11 -0.85 18.10
C ASP A 157 -3.67 -1.33 17.94
N SER A 158 -2.75 -0.78 18.74
CA SER A 158 -1.33 -1.11 18.66
C SER A 158 -1.02 -2.59 18.95
N THR A 159 -1.85 -3.25 19.76
CA THR A 159 -1.72 -4.67 20.09
C THR A 159 -2.17 -5.51 18.91
N ALA A 160 -3.35 -5.23 18.35
CA ALA A 160 -3.85 -5.93 17.17
C ALA A 160 -2.90 -5.79 15.97
N PHE A 161 -2.36 -4.57 15.76
CA PHE A 161 -1.33 -4.32 14.75
C PHE A 161 -0.08 -5.17 14.97
N SER A 162 0.44 -5.17 16.21
CA SER A 162 1.65 -5.92 16.57
C SER A 162 1.44 -7.43 16.45
N ASP A 163 0.30 -7.95 16.89
CA ASP A 163 -0.04 -9.37 16.83
C ASP A 163 -0.16 -9.83 15.38
N TYR A 164 -0.82 -9.02 14.53
CA TYR A 164 -0.94 -9.34 13.11
C TYR A 164 0.43 -9.39 12.42
N LEU A 165 1.25 -8.35 12.57
CA LEU A 165 2.59 -8.33 11.99
C LEU A 165 3.48 -9.44 12.55
N SER A 166 3.44 -9.68 13.85
CA SER A 166 4.19 -10.76 14.50
C SER A 166 3.81 -12.13 13.93
N SER A 167 2.51 -12.38 13.76
CA SER A 167 2.00 -13.63 13.18
C SER A 167 2.51 -13.87 11.75
N VAL A 168 2.43 -12.87 10.88
CA VAL A 168 2.84 -13.04 9.47
C VAL A 168 4.36 -13.12 9.31
N ILE A 169 5.12 -12.32 10.08
CA ILE A 169 6.58 -12.30 10.01
C ILE A 169 7.16 -13.57 10.62
N SER A 170 6.71 -13.99 11.80
CA SER A 170 7.18 -15.23 12.43
C SER A 170 6.94 -16.44 11.53
N LYS A 171 5.73 -16.59 10.98
CA LYS A 171 5.41 -17.65 10.01
C LYS A 171 6.37 -17.65 8.81
N SER A 172 6.68 -16.47 8.28
CA SER A 172 7.59 -16.34 7.12
C SER A 172 9.04 -16.64 7.49
N LEU A 173 9.48 -16.23 8.68
CA LEU A 173 10.81 -16.54 9.21
C LEU A 173 10.99 -18.03 9.50
N GLU A 174 9.95 -18.74 9.94
CA GLU A 174 9.99 -20.20 10.08
C GLU A 174 10.12 -20.90 8.73
N ALA A 175 9.49 -20.37 7.67
CA ALA A 175 9.50 -20.98 6.34
C ALA A 175 10.86 -20.87 5.62
N ILE A 176 11.77 -20.00 6.08
CA ILE A 176 13.09 -19.79 5.49
C ILE A 176 14.23 -20.52 6.21
N LYS A 177 13.92 -21.24 7.30
CA LYS A 177 14.89 -21.99 8.09
C LYS A 177 15.42 -23.23 7.37
#